data_AF-A0A6G0QB19-F1
#
_entry.id   AF-A0A6G0QB19-F1
#
_cell.length_a   1.000
_cell.length_b   1.000
_cell.length_c   1.000
_cell.angle_alpha   90.00
_cell.angle_beta   90.00
_cell.angle_gamma   90.00
#
_symmetry.space_group_name_H-M   'P 1'
#
loop_
_entity.id
_entity.type
_entity.pdbx_description
1 polymer ?
#
loop_
_entity_poly.entity_id
_entity_poly.type
_entity_poly.pdbx_seq_one_letter_code
_entity_poly.pdbx_strand_id
1 'polypeptide(L)'
;MVKVAMTAKLALAACLYTAMASATTVNFINKCSDSIELYHSQSGSASSRVASISSSSTYTTDASGPAHMYRHTNDNSATLFEIACDSGVWYDISIIPPGSGNCTSLDACKAAIKGKLGWNVPMKVTPKSNVGKDSCKALDCPQDGCSDAYQFPKDDTKTHHCPSGTELDVTFCDCNNADQSQQVQVDVNVNVPASTSAASSQEGRGATQQSSQQGSKQGTVQSYSDLGTVKAKYTYAGKNAGNVAGSYDRVKDLATCGKESVSLQSPVGPMSEPVSVIFRGPMEIENIAVYSDEGGNGTWSRVSSYSRQDGTTDNLVFMNNKNIDYSGQNQHGPQGYASEDGKTKADEPTVFKGVLDEASDRSQIGGGPGIATGAEVNIMTGKKCDGQCLGFSGDNDYQGWNGGKKAFVTEVKMPQGSKPNQPAIWMLNAQVMHSNQYGCNCRGIGPVGGCGELDIAEVIETNDARDKVTTHYYFYDGSVLSPGGDNFAPRSCESTTVYVTLIDDSNDGLIKIVELDSFDFSQTELGSLYQKLVDC
;
A
#
# COMPACT_ATOMS: atom_id res chain seq x y z
N MET A 1 26.12 -63.32 -23.25
CA MET A 1 25.94 -62.18 -24.19
C MET A 1 24.80 -61.34 -23.70
N VAL A 2 25.11 -60.09 -23.39
CA VAL A 2 24.21 -59.03 -22.92
C VAL A 2 23.19 -58.70 -24.01
N LYS A 3 21.91 -58.54 -23.66
CA LYS A 3 20.98 -57.67 -24.38
C LYS A 3 20.15 -56.87 -23.39
N VAL A 4 20.47 -55.59 -23.33
CA VAL A 4 19.84 -54.52 -22.57
C VAL A 4 18.46 -54.24 -23.14
N ALA A 5 17.43 -54.20 -22.30
CA ALA A 5 16.12 -53.67 -22.65
C ALA A 5 16.11 -52.16 -22.39
N MET A 6 15.97 -51.36 -23.44
CA MET A 6 15.71 -49.92 -23.35
C MET A 6 14.24 -49.69 -23.00
N THR A 7 13.98 -49.02 -21.88
CA THR A 7 12.67 -48.44 -21.57
C THR A 7 12.61 -47.02 -22.12
N ALA A 8 11.69 -46.79 -23.06
CA ALA A 8 11.38 -45.47 -23.60
C ALA A 8 10.76 -44.59 -22.50
N LYS A 9 11.37 -43.44 -22.20
CA LYS A 9 10.74 -42.38 -21.40
C LYS A 9 9.81 -41.58 -22.32
N LEU A 10 8.51 -41.66 -22.11
CA LEU A 10 7.57 -40.66 -22.61
C LEU A 10 7.79 -39.37 -21.82
N ALA A 11 8.24 -38.32 -22.49
CA ALA A 11 8.17 -36.95 -21.98
C ALA A 11 6.75 -36.42 -22.22
N LEU A 12 5.96 -36.26 -21.16
CA LEU A 12 4.67 -35.58 -21.22
C LEU A 12 4.96 -34.07 -21.20
N ALA A 13 4.92 -33.43 -22.37
CA ALA A 13 4.91 -31.97 -22.45
C ALA A 13 3.52 -31.48 -22.03
N ALA A 14 3.39 -31.03 -20.79
CA ALA A 14 2.21 -30.30 -20.35
C ALA A 14 2.34 -28.87 -20.89
N CYS A 15 1.63 -28.57 -21.99
CA CYS A 15 1.34 -27.18 -22.37
C CYS A 15 0.45 -26.59 -21.28
N LEU A 16 1.05 -25.86 -20.35
CA LEU A 16 0.34 -24.92 -19.49
C LEU A 16 -0.25 -23.84 -20.39
N TYR A 17 -1.55 -23.94 -20.68
CA TYR A 17 -2.32 -22.78 -21.11
C TYR A 17 -2.37 -21.82 -19.93
N THR A 18 -1.45 -20.86 -19.88
CA THR A 18 -1.66 -19.65 -19.09
C THR A 18 -2.91 -18.99 -19.66
N ALA A 19 -4.02 -19.02 -18.92
CA ALA A 19 -5.14 -18.14 -19.21
C ALA A 19 -4.61 -16.71 -19.05
N MET A 20 -4.26 -16.08 -20.17
CA MET A 20 -3.99 -14.64 -20.17
C MET A 20 -5.31 -13.98 -19.78
N ALA A 21 -5.34 -13.26 -18.66
CA ALA A 21 -6.43 -12.35 -18.36
C ALA A 21 -6.57 -11.43 -19.59
N SER A 22 -7.67 -11.57 -20.32
CA SER A 22 -7.86 -10.87 -21.59
C SER A 22 -8.25 -9.43 -21.27
N ALA A 23 -7.27 -8.53 -21.33
CA ALA A 23 -7.52 -7.11 -21.21
C ALA A 23 -8.48 -6.65 -22.33
N THR A 24 -9.42 -5.77 -21.99
CA THR A 24 -10.41 -5.22 -22.91
C THR A 24 -10.09 -3.75 -23.17
N THR A 25 -9.94 -3.39 -24.44
CA THR A 25 -9.72 -2.00 -24.82
C THR A 25 -11.01 -1.20 -24.72
N VAL A 26 -10.93 -0.06 -24.03
CA VAL A 26 -12.02 0.90 -23.83
C VAL A 26 -11.61 2.25 -24.41
N ASN A 27 -12.41 2.78 -25.33
CA ASN A 27 -12.22 4.09 -25.93
C ASN A 27 -13.20 5.09 -25.32
N PHE A 28 -12.69 6.04 -24.55
CA PHE A 28 -13.44 7.16 -23.99
C PHE A 28 -13.46 8.33 -24.98
N ILE A 29 -14.61 8.58 -25.60
CA ILE A 29 -14.79 9.55 -26.69
C ILE A 29 -15.53 10.76 -26.14
N ASN A 30 -14.91 11.94 -26.19
CA ASN A 30 -15.54 13.18 -25.75
C ASN A 30 -16.18 13.93 -26.94
N LYS A 31 -17.51 13.97 -27.00
CA LYS A 31 -18.27 14.83 -27.94
C LYS A 31 -18.89 16.06 -27.29
N CYS A 32 -18.62 16.30 -26.00
CA CYS A 32 -19.07 17.49 -25.31
C CYS A 32 -18.33 18.74 -25.84
N SER A 33 -18.90 19.93 -25.62
CA SER A 33 -18.20 21.20 -25.89
C SER A 33 -16.97 21.40 -25.00
N ASP A 34 -17.05 20.89 -23.77
CA ASP A 34 -16.04 21.04 -22.73
C ASP A 34 -15.18 19.78 -22.56
N SER A 35 -14.08 19.88 -21.83
CA SER A 35 -13.20 18.75 -21.53
C SER A 35 -13.82 17.79 -20.52
N ILE A 36 -13.67 16.48 -20.76
CA ILE A 36 -14.02 15.44 -19.80
C ILE A 36 -12.80 15.14 -18.93
N GLU A 37 -12.85 15.53 -17.67
CA GLU A 37 -11.96 15.03 -16.63
C GLU A 37 -12.38 13.60 -16.29
N LEU A 38 -11.70 12.59 -16.87
CA LEU A 38 -12.00 11.19 -16.66
C LEU A 38 -11.33 10.70 -15.37
N TYR A 39 -12.14 10.29 -14.42
CA TYR A 39 -11.70 9.67 -13.18
C TYR A 39 -11.96 8.17 -13.22
N HIS A 40 -11.05 7.40 -12.64
CA HIS A 40 -11.11 5.95 -12.56
C HIS A 40 -10.84 5.48 -11.12
N SER A 41 -11.52 4.41 -10.72
CA SER A 41 -11.26 3.61 -9.52
C SER A 41 -11.49 2.14 -9.85
N GLN A 42 -10.87 1.24 -9.11
CA GLN A 42 -11.03 -0.20 -9.28
C GLN A 42 -11.10 -0.90 -7.93
N SER A 43 -12.05 -1.81 -7.76
CA SER A 43 -12.15 -2.67 -6.56
C SER A 43 -12.12 -1.89 -5.23
N GLY A 44 -12.80 -0.74 -5.20
CA GLY A 44 -12.87 0.12 -4.01
C GLY A 44 -11.66 1.03 -3.79
N SER A 45 -10.71 1.09 -4.74
CA SER A 45 -9.62 2.07 -4.70
C SER A 45 -10.13 3.51 -4.78
N ALA A 46 -9.32 4.46 -4.27
CA ALA A 46 -9.64 5.87 -4.38
C ALA A 46 -9.73 6.30 -5.86
N SER A 47 -10.75 7.10 -6.18
CA SER A 47 -10.92 7.66 -7.52
C SER A 47 -9.78 8.63 -7.83
N SER A 48 -9.16 8.47 -9.00
CA SER A 48 -8.07 9.33 -9.49
C SER A 48 -8.32 9.77 -10.92
N ARG A 49 -7.84 10.96 -11.29
CA ARG A 49 -7.96 11.45 -12.67
C ARG A 49 -6.97 10.70 -13.57
N VAL A 50 -7.47 9.96 -14.55
CA VAL A 50 -6.65 9.22 -15.52
C VAL A 50 -6.48 9.97 -16.85
N ALA A 51 -7.40 10.88 -17.18
CA ALA A 51 -7.27 11.71 -18.38
C ALA A 51 -8.04 13.04 -18.24
N SER A 52 -7.59 14.04 -19.01
CA SER A 52 -8.41 15.21 -19.39
C SER A 52 -8.63 15.11 -20.90
N ILE A 53 -9.82 14.67 -21.30
CA ILE A 53 -10.16 14.40 -22.69
C ILE A 53 -10.71 15.69 -23.29
N SER A 54 -9.94 16.34 -24.15
CA SER A 54 -10.39 17.55 -24.85
C SER A 54 -11.63 17.27 -25.73
N SER A 55 -12.42 18.29 -26.01
CA SER A 55 -13.57 18.18 -26.92
C SER A 55 -13.14 17.57 -28.27
N SER A 56 -13.99 16.69 -28.81
CA SER A 56 -13.75 15.93 -30.04
C SER A 56 -12.51 15.00 -30.02
N SER A 57 -12.00 14.65 -28.84
CA SER A 57 -10.84 13.76 -28.68
C SER A 57 -11.22 12.42 -28.05
N THR A 58 -10.34 11.44 -28.18
CA THR A 58 -10.48 10.10 -27.60
C THR A 58 -9.31 9.79 -26.69
N TYR A 59 -9.60 9.20 -25.53
CA TYR A 59 -8.61 8.55 -24.66
C TYR A 59 -8.87 7.04 -24.67
N THR A 60 -7.83 6.25 -24.89
CA THR A 60 -7.93 4.79 -24.96
C THR A 60 -7.11 4.18 -23.83
N THR A 61 -7.69 3.18 -23.16
CA THR A 61 -7.02 2.39 -22.13
C THR A 61 -7.48 0.94 -22.20
N ASP A 62 -6.72 0.04 -21.59
CA ASP A 62 -7.14 -1.34 -21.39
C ASP A 62 -7.69 -1.53 -19.97
N ALA A 63 -8.73 -2.35 -19.83
CA ALA A 63 -9.30 -2.78 -18.56
C ALA A 63 -9.12 -4.29 -18.38
N SER A 64 -8.72 -4.73 -17.19
CA SER A 64 -8.47 -6.14 -16.88
C SER A 64 -8.75 -6.42 -15.41
N GLY A 65 -9.39 -7.55 -15.12
CA GLY A 65 -9.81 -7.87 -13.76
C GLY A 65 -11.12 -7.18 -13.35
N PRO A 66 -11.51 -7.23 -12.08
CA PRO A 66 -12.86 -6.87 -11.65
C PRO A 66 -13.05 -5.36 -11.41
N ALA A 67 -14.32 -4.95 -11.35
CA ALA A 67 -14.81 -3.73 -10.67
C ALA A 67 -14.12 -2.40 -11.04
N HIS A 68 -13.88 -2.13 -12.32
CA HIS A 68 -13.48 -0.80 -12.77
C HIS A 68 -14.70 0.14 -12.83
N MET A 69 -14.52 1.37 -12.37
CA MET A 69 -15.55 2.42 -12.37
C MET A 69 -14.95 3.70 -12.95
N TYR A 70 -15.60 4.27 -13.97
CA TYR A 70 -15.18 5.50 -14.64
C TYR A 70 -16.27 6.56 -14.60
N ARG A 71 -15.88 7.81 -14.34
CA ARG A 71 -16.82 8.94 -14.27
C ARG A 71 -16.19 10.25 -14.72
N HIS A 72 -17.02 11.22 -15.04
CA HIS A 72 -16.58 12.60 -15.25
C HIS A 72 -16.50 13.36 -13.92
N THR A 73 -15.35 13.99 -13.65
CA THR A 73 -14.98 14.70 -12.42
C THR A 73 -14.75 13.80 -11.20
N ASN A 74 -14.19 14.38 -10.13
CA ASN A 74 -14.00 13.66 -8.87
C ASN A 74 -15.29 13.58 -8.02
N ASP A 75 -16.39 14.19 -8.46
CA ASP A 75 -17.64 14.13 -7.71
C ASP A 75 -18.22 12.71 -7.75
N ASN A 76 -18.64 12.20 -6.59
CA ASN A 76 -19.32 10.92 -6.50
C ASN A 76 -20.77 11.01 -7.02
N SER A 77 -21.33 12.22 -7.14
CA SER A 77 -22.62 12.49 -7.79
C SER A 77 -22.45 12.60 -9.30
N ALA A 78 -22.20 11.47 -9.97
CA ALA A 78 -21.84 11.44 -11.38
C ALA A 78 -22.39 10.19 -12.10
N THR A 79 -22.62 10.32 -13.41
CA THR A 79 -22.93 9.18 -14.29
C THR A 79 -21.72 8.24 -14.31
N LEU A 80 -21.93 6.97 -13.96
CA LEU A 80 -20.86 6.00 -13.74
C LEU A 80 -20.87 4.94 -14.84
N PHE A 81 -19.71 4.67 -15.45
CA PHE A 81 -19.50 3.48 -16.29
C PHE A 81 -18.77 2.42 -15.47
N GLU A 82 -19.35 1.23 -15.36
CA GLU A 82 -18.76 0.11 -14.62
C GLU A 82 -18.37 -1.00 -15.59
N ILE A 83 -17.19 -1.60 -15.41
CA ILE A 83 -16.70 -2.72 -16.23
C ILE A 83 -15.87 -3.71 -15.41
N ALA A 84 -16.10 -5.00 -15.61
CA ALA A 84 -15.28 -6.10 -15.09
C ALA A 84 -14.85 -7.03 -16.24
N CYS A 85 -13.57 -7.39 -16.25
CA CYS A 85 -12.88 -8.12 -17.31
C CYS A 85 -12.15 -9.37 -16.76
N ASP A 86 -12.78 -10.11 -15.85
CA ASP A 86 -12.20 -11.27 -15.17
C ASP A 86 -12.54 -12.62 -15.84
N SER A 87 -13.75 -12.75 -16.38
CA SER A 87 -14.32 -13.97 -16.96
C SER A 87 -15.05 -13.74 -18.30
N GLY A 88 -15.13 -12.49 -18.71
CA GLY A 88 -15.92 -11.93 -19.81
C GLY A 88 -15.88 -10.41 -19.71
N VAL A 89 -16.57 -9.69 -20.60
CA VAL A 89 -16.70 -8.23 -20.48
C VAL A 89 -18.07 -7.92 -19.89
N TRP A 90 -18.11 -7.76 -18.57
CA TRP A 90 -19.30 -7.35 -17.83
C TRP A 90 -19.31 -5.84 -17.70
N TYR A 91 -20.43 -5.17 -17.99
CA TYR A 91 -20.50 -3.72 -17.96
C TYR A 91 -21.91 -3.19 -17.75
N ASP A 92 -22.00 -1.98 -17.21
CA ASP A 92 -23.24 -1.23 -17.07
C ASP A 92 -22.99 0.28 -16.92
N ILE A 93 -24.09 1.03 -16.88
CA ILE A 93 -24.12 2.44 -16.49
C ILE A 93 -24.89 2.52 -15.17
N SER A 94 -24.44 3.35 -14.24
CA SER A 94 -25.16 3.62 -12.99
C SER A 94 -25.40 5.11 -12.81
N ILE A 95 -26.61 5.43 -12.34
CA ILE A 95 -27.02 6.78 -11.94
C ILE A 95 -27.53 6.82 -10.50
N ILE A 96 -27.18 5.81 -9.71
CA ILE A 96 -27.56 5.73 -8.30
C ILE A 96 -26.84 6.86 -7.54
N PRO A 97 -27.56 7.77 -6.86
CA PRO A 97 -26.91 8.80 -6.08
C PRO A 97 -26.03 8.21 -4.96
N PRO A 98 -24.82 8.73 -4.75
CA PRO A 98 -23.90 8.15 -3.78
C PRO A 98 -24.44 8.25 -2.35
N GLY A 99 -24.27 7.17 -1.58
CA GLY A 99 -24.69 7.11 -0.17
C GLY A 99 -26.19 6.92 0.05
N SER A 100 -26.97 6.57 -0.98
CA SER A 100 -28.42 6.36 -0.87
C SER A 100 -28.85 5.13 -0.05
N GLY A 101 -27.91 4.24 0.29
CA GLY A 101 -28.20 2.98 0.98
C GLY A 101 -29.10 2.06 0.14
N ASN A 102 -29.90 1.21 0.80
CA ASN A 102 -30.76 0.22 0.17
C ASN A 102 -32.14 0.77 -0.26
N CYS A 103 -32.15 1.72 -1.19
CA CYS A 103 -33.36 2.24 -1.82
C CYS A 103 -33.91 1.30 -2.91
N THR A 104 -35.19 1.47 -3.28
CA THR A 104 -35.91 0.59 -4.22
C THR A 104 -36.41 1.29 -5.49
N SER A 105 -36.08 2.57 -5.66
CA SER A 105 -36.37 3.37 -6.85
C SER A 105 -35.44 4.59 -6.88
N LEU A 106 -35.24 5.19 -8.05
CA LEU A 106 -34.41 6.40 -8.20
C LEU A 106 -34.89 7.53 -7.27
N ASP A 107 -36.20 7.77 -7.22
CA ASP A 107 -36.78 8.80 -6.36
C ASP A 107 -36.54 8.51 -4.87
N ALA A 108 -36.64 7.24 -4.46
CA ALA A 108 -36.32 6.84 -3.09
C ALA A 108 -34.83 7.05 -2.78
N CYS A 109 -33.94 6.73 -3.74
CA CYS A 109 -32.51 6.95 -3.58
C CYS A 109 -32.17 8.43 -3.44
N LYS A 110 -32.75 9.29 -4.28
CA LYS A 110 -32.59 10.75 -4.19
C LYS A 110 -33.13 11.30 -2.88
N ALA A 111 -34.31 10.86 -2.45
CA ALA A 111 -34.92 11.29 -1.20
C ALA A 111 -34.03 10.98 0.02
N ALA A 112 -33.38 9.82 0.04
CA ALA A 112 -32.49 9.40 1.13
C ALA A 112 -31.28 10.33 1.34
N ILE A 113 -30.87 11.06 0.30
CA ILE A 113 -29.66 11.89 0.26
C ILE A 113 -29.95 13.35 -0.10
N LYS A 114 -31.13 13.84 0.26
CA LYS A 114 -31.55 15.26 0.10
C LYS A 114 -31.56 15.73 -1.36
N GLY A 115 -31.93 14.84 -2.29
CA GLY A 115 -32.19 15.18 -3.68
C GLY A 115 -30.96 15.30 -4.59
N LYS A 116 -29.75 14.89 -4.14
CA LYS A 116 -28.60 14.85 -5.05
C LYS A 116 -28.83 13.84 -6.18
N LEU A 117 -28.18 14.08 -7.30
CA LEU A 117 -28.22 13.19 -8.46
C LEU A 117 -27.03 12.24 -8.45
N GLY A 118 -27.18 11.09 -9.11
CA GLY A 118 -26.07 10.24 -9.55
C GLY A 118 -25.78 10.44 -11.04
N TRP A 119 -26.12 11.60 -11.60
CA TRP A 119 -25.99 11.89 -13.02
C TRP A 119 -25.40 13.29 -13.21
N ASN A 120 -24.45 13.43 -14.15
CA ASN A 120 -23.82 14.72 -14.45
C ASN A 120 -23.46 14.92 -15.93
N VAL A 121 -23.22 13.85 -16.69
CA VAL A 121 -22.88 13.91 -18.11
C VAL A 121 -23.62 12.82 -18.89
N PRO A 122 -24.13 13.09 -20.11
CA PRO A 122 -24.66 12.06 -21.00
C PRO A 122 -23.60 11.02 -21.33
N MET A 123 -23.95 9.74 -21.27
CA MET A 123 -23.03 8.64 -21.51
C MET A 123 -23.68 7.54 -22.33
N LYS A 124 -22.95 7.04 -23.33
CA LYS A 124 -23.34 5.89 -24.15
C LYS A 124 -22.21 4.88 -24.23
N VAL A 125 -22.52 3.61 -24.03
CA VAL A 125 -21.54 2.50 -24.13
C VAL A 125 -21.90 1.64 -25.34
N THR A 126 -20.98 1.49 -26.30
CA THR A 126 -21.20 0.73 -27.53
C THR A 126 -20.15 -0.36 -27.69
N PRO A 127 -20.52 -1.65 -27.61
CA PRO A 127 -19.62 -2.73 -27.97
C PRO A 127 -19.29 -2.70 -29.47
N LYS A 128 -18.01 -2.78 -29.81
CA LYS A 128 -17.55 -2.74 -31.21
C LYS A 128 -17.74 -4.08 -31.93
N SER A 129 -17.94 -5.16 -31.18
CA SER A 129 -18.21 -6.51 -31.70
C SER A 129 -19.11 -7.29 -30.75
N ASN A 130 -19.50 -8.51 -31.15
CA ASN A 130 -20.30 -9.44 -30.34
C ASN A 130 -21.70 -8.96 -29.89
N VAL A 131 -22.19 -7.83 -30.40
CA VAL A 131 -23.56 -7.35 -30.17
C VAL A 131 -24.57 -8.45 -30.51
N GLY A 132 -25.51 -8.70 -29.59
CA GLY A 132 -26.53 -9.74 -29.70
C GLY A 132 -26.10 -11.13 -29.22
N LYS A 133 -24.85 -11.31 -28.78
CA LYS A 133 -24.42 -12.51 -28.03
C LYS A 133 -24.63 -12.27 -26.53
N ASP A 134 -25.19 -13.25 -25.82
CA ASP A 134 -25.61 -13.12 -24.42
C ASP A 134 -26.47 -11.87 -24.21
N SER A 135 -26.09 -10.97 -23.31
CA SER A 135 -26.75 -9.68 -23.10
C SER A 135 -25.97 -8.50 -23.71
N CYS A 136 -24.97 -8.75 -24.56
CA CYS A 136 -24.11 -7.74 -25.18
C CYS A 136 -24.91 -6.80 -26.09
N LYS A 137 -25.06 -5.53 -25.69
CA LYS A 137 -25.80 -4.50 -26.43
C LYS A 137 -25.26 -3.10 -26.14
N ALA A 138 -25.60 -2.12 -26.98
CA ALA A 138 -25.35 -0.73 -26.64
C ALA A 138 -26.26 -0.26 -25.47
N LEU A 139 -25.73 0.62 -24.63
CA LEU A 139 -26.43 1.27 -23.51
C LEU A 139 -26.44 2.78 -23.73
N ASP A 140 -27.58 3.42 -23.51
CA ASP A 140 -27.73 4.87 -23.71
C ASP A 140 -28.33 5.55 -22.48
N CYS A 141 -27.57 6.49 -21.90
CA CYS A 141 -27.99 7.30 -20.77
C CYS A 141 -27.80 8.81 -21.05
N PRO A 142 -28.71 9.42 -21.83
CA PRO A 142 -28.59 10.83 -22.20
C PRO A 142 -28.99 11.80 -21.08
N GLN A 143 -29.70 11.32 -20.05
CA GLN A 143 -30.25 12.12 -18.97
C GLN A 143 -30.47 11.27 -17.70
N ASP A 144 -30.63 11.94 -16.56
CA ASP A 144 -31.03 11.31 -15.31
C ASP A 144 -32.39 10.58 -15.46
N GLY A 145 -32.50 9.38 -14.88
CA GLY A 145 -33.66 8.49 -15.06
C GLY A 145 -33.68 7.68 -16.37
N CYS A 146 -32.57 7.64 -17.11
CA CYS A 146 -32.41 6.81 -18.31
C CYS A 146 -32.71 5.31 -18.04
N SER A 147 -33.25 4.62 -19.04
CA SER A 147 -33.75 3.24 -18.87
C SER A 147 -32.66 2.17 -18.86
N ASP A 148 -31.49 2.45 -19.46
CA ASP A 148 -30.38 1.50 -19.56
C ASP A 148 -29.41 1.55 -18.36
N ALA A 149 -29.57 2.49 -17.42
CA ALA A 149 -28.73 2.58 -16.24
C ALA A 149 -29.37 1.98 -14.98
N TYR A 150 -28.53 1.56 -14.03
CA TYR A 150 -28.93 1.29 -12.65
C TYR A 150 -29.56 2.52 -12.02
N GLN A 151 -30.82 2.39 -11.61
CA GLN A 151 -31.57 3.44 -10.94
C GLN A 151 -31.62 3.28 -9.41
N PHE A 152 -31.37 2.08 -8.91
CA PHE A 152 -31.29 1.73 -7.49
C PHE A 152 -30.48 0.42 -7.32
N PRO A 153 -29.95 0.10 -6.12
CA PRO A 153 -28.95 -0.97 -5.95
C PRO A 153 -29.37 -2.40 -6.30
N LYS A 154 -30.67 -2.69 -6.36
CA LYS A 154 -31.21 -4.02 -6.70
C LYS A 154 -31.83 -4.08 -8.08
N ASP A 155 -31.48 -3.13 -8.95
CA ASP A 155 -31.92 -3.15 -10.35
C ASP A 155 -31.05 -4.12 -11.18
N ASP A 156 -30.97 -5.37 -10.74
CA ASP A 156 -30.00 -6.38 -11.22
C ASP A 156 -30.18 -6.74 -12.71
N THR A 157 -31.16 -6.12 -13.39
CA THR A 157 -31.43 -6.29 -14.83
C THR A 157 -30.53 -5.45 -15.74
N LYS A 158 -29.72 -4.55 -15.17
CA LYS A 158 -28.96 -3.53 -15.91
C LYS A 158 -27.52 -3.93 -16.24
N THR A 159 -27.00 -5.01 -15.67
CA THR A 159 -25.68 -5.52 -16.04
C THR A 159 -25.72 -6.32 -17.35
N HIS A 160 -24.80 -5.98 -18.25
CA HIS A 160 -24.66 -6.60 -19.55
C HIS A 160 -23.33 -7.35 -19.68
N HIS A 161 -23.32 -8.39 -20.51
CA HIS A 161 -22.16 -9.26 -20.74
C HIS A 161 -21.87 -9.39 -22.22
N CYS A 162 -20.63 -9.11 -22.60
CA CYS A 162 -20.07 -9.46 -23.90
C CYS A 162 -18.98 -10.54 -23.74
N PRO A 163 -18.79 -11.40 -24.75
CA PRO A 163 -17.63 -12.30 -24.81
C PRO A 163 -16.29 -11.58 -24.59
N SER A 164 -15.32 -12.30 -24.03
CA SER A 164 -13.95 -11.79 -23.82
C SER A 164 -13.34 -11.22 -25.11
N GLY A 165 -12.59 -10.11 -24.98
CA GLY A 165 -11.97 -9.41 -26.10
C GLY A 165 -12.91 -8.46 -26.86
N THR A 166 -14.13 -8.23 -26.36
CA THR A 166 -15.04 -7.23 -26.94
C THR A 166 -14.63 -5.82 -26.54
N GLU A 167 -14.06 -5.06 -27.47
CA GLU A 167 -13.77 -3.63 -27.26
C GLU A 167 -15.04 -2.80 -27.06
N LEU A 168 -14.96 -1.75 -26.24
CA LEU A 168 -16.07 -0.84 -25.92
C LEU A 168 -15.73 0.61 -26.27
N ASP A 169 -16.68 1.33 -26.87
CA ASP A 169 -16.64 2.78 -26.99
C ASP A 169 -17.57 3.40 -25.94
N VAL A 170 -17.01 4.22 -25.04
CA VAL A 170 -17.73 5.01 -24.03
C VAL A 170 -17.76 6.46 -24.52
N THR A 171 -18.90 6.89 -25.05
CA THR A 171 -19.06 8.22 -25.66
C THR A 171 -19.81 9.16 -24.71
N PHE A 172 -19.16 10.27 -24.37
CA PHE A 172 -19.78 11.38 -23.65
C PHE A 172 -20.45 12.33 -24.62
N CYS A 173 -21.66 12.80 -24.29
CA CYS A 173 -22.44 13.73 -25.11
C CYS A 173 -22.68 13.27 -26.57
N ASP A 174 -23.05 12.00 -26.79
CA ASP A 174 -23.40 11.46 -28.12
C ASP A 174 -24.74 12.02 -28.69
N CYS A 175 -25.23 13.13 -28.16
CA CYS A 175 -26.54 13.66 -28.47
C CYS A 175 -26.53 14.44 -29.79
N ASN A 176 -27.34 14.01 -30.75
CA ASN A 176 -27.93 14.93 -31.72
C ASN A 176 -28.79 15.95 -30.96
N ASN A 177 -28.23 17.14 -30.67
CA ASN A 177 -28.85 18.39 -30.18
C ASN A 177 -30.13 18.30 -29.31
N ALA A 178 -30.00 18.65 -28.02
CA ALA A 178 -30.92 19.57 -27.33
C ALA A 178 -30.34 20.02 -25.96
N ASP A 179 -29.85 21.26 -25.93
CA ASP A 179 -29.92 22.27 -24.85
C ASP A 179 -30.12 21.81 -23.38
N GLN A 180 -29.14 22.04 -22.49
CA GLN A 180 -29.16 23.21 -21.59
C GLN A 180 -28.00 23.26 -20.58
N SER A 181 -27.38 24.43 -20.56
CA SER A 181 -26.59 25.05 -19.51
C SER A 181 -27.33 25.14 -18.16
N GLN A 182 -26.69 24.71 -17.08
CA GLN A 182 -26.84 25.36 -15.76
C GLN A 182 -25.48 25.39 -15.05
N GLN A 183 -24.74 26.48 -15.30
CA GLN A 183 -23.62 26.92 -14.48
C GLN A 183 -24.16 27.47 -13.15
N VAL A 184 -23.64 26.99 -12.02
CA VAL A 184 -23.71 27.71 -10.74
C VAL A 184 -22.30 28.25 -10.47
N GLN A 185 -22.10 29.53 -10.82
CA GLN A 185 -20.93 30.31 -10.41
C GLN A 185 -21.08 30.72 -8.93
N VAL A 186 -20.03 30.54 -8.14
CA VAL A 186 -19.86 31.22 -6.85
C VAL A 186 -18.60 32.06 -6.94
N ASP A 187 -18.80 33.38 -7.04
CA ASP A 187 -17.76 34.40 -7.01
C ASP A 187 -17.06 34.44 -5.64
N VAL A 188 -15.73 34.41 -5.62
CA VAL A 188 -14.94 34.91 -4.48
C VAL A 188 -13.92 35.93 -4.98
N ASN A 189 -14.22 37.19 -4.64
CA ASN A 189 -13.47 38.38 -4.97
C ASN A 189 -12.21 38.48 -4.08
N VAL A 190 -11.03 38.48 -4.69
CA VAL A 190 -9.73 38.64 -4.02
C VAL A 190 -9.41 40.13 -3.92
N ASN A 191 -9.12 40.63 -2.70
CA ASN A 191 -8.55 41.95 -2.52
C ASN A 191 -7.33 41.88 -1.60
N VAL A 192 -6.15 42.20 -2.18
CA VAL A 192 -4.86 42.34 -1.51
C VAL A 192 -4.64 43.81 -1.15
N PRO A 193 -3.97 44.11 -0.03
CA PRO A 193 -2.98 45.19 -0.07
C PRO A 193 -1.60 44.77 0.48
N ALA A 194 -0.59 45.46 -0.06
CA ALA A 194 0.83 45.18 0.10
C ALA A 194 1.52 45.98 1.24
N SER A 195 2.65 45.41 1.68
CA SER A 195 3.92 46.03 2.09
C SER A 195 4.05 46.80 3.42
N THR A 196 5.09 46.44 4.19
CA THR A 196 6.18 47.34 4.65
C THR A 196 7.34 46.54 5.26
N SER A 197 8.55 47.08 5.12
CA SER A 197 9.87 46.49 5.39
C SER A 197 10.46 46.86 6.77
N ALA A 198 11.37 46.04 7.33
CA ALA A 198 12.76 46.40 7.73
C ALA A 198 13.43 45.42 8.75
N ALA A 199 14.61 44.90 8.36
CA ALA A 199 15.92 44.65 9.04
C ALA A 199 16.04 44.57 10.60
N SER A 200 17.02 43.93 11.28
CA SER A 200 18.20 43.07 11.00
C SER A 200 18.94 42.79 12.33
N SER A 201 19.62 41.63 12.52
CA SER A 201 20.95 41.40 13.18
C SER A 201 21.12 39.91 13.53
N GLN A 202 22.03 39.12 12.92
CA GLN A 202 23.46 38.86 13.29
C GLN A 202 23.69 38.45 14.75
N GLU A 203 24.57 37.54 15.16
CA GLU A 203 25.44 36.48 14.60
C GLU A 203 26.03 35.77 15.85
N GLY A 204 26.43 34.48 15.79
CA GLY A 204 27.07 33.82 16.94
C GLY A 204 27.60 32.41 16.69
N ARG A 205 28.86 32.35 16.24
CA ARG A 205 29.78 31.19 16.09
C ARG A 205 29.84 30.34 17.37
N GLY A 206 30.15 29.04 17.43
CA GLY A 206 30.79 28.06 16.55
C GLY A 206 31.57 27.08 17.46
N ALA A 207 31.77 25.81 17.06
CA ALA A 207 32.95 25.00 17.44
C ALA A 207 32.92 23.61 16.78
N THR A 208 34.08 23.24 16.27
CA THR A 208 34.44 22.01 15.55
C THR A 208 35.21 21.09 16.50
N GLN A 209 35.08 19.75 16.36
CA GLN A 209 36.06 18.72 16.78
C GLN A 209 35.58 17.39 16.14
N GLN A 210 36.14 16.86 15.06
CA GLN A 210 37.46 16.24 14.82
C GLN A 210 37.71 14.90 15.56
N SER A 211 37.35 13.82 14.85
CA SER A 211 37.96 12.47 14.69
C SER A 211 38.81 11.83 15.80
N SER A 212 38.62 10.51 15.96
CA SER A 212 39.74 9.55 16.06
C SER A 212 39.34 8.14 15.60
N GLN A 213 39.99 7.68 14.53
CA GLN A 213 40.11 6.28 14.11
C GLN A 213 41.10 5.54 15.04
N GLN A 214 40.90 4.25 15.28
CA GLN A 214 41.84 3.15 14.98
C GLN A 214 41.48 1.85 15.72
N GLY A 215 41.66 0.72 15.02
CA GLY A 215 42.01 -0.55 15.69
C GLY A 215 41.43 -1.81 15.05
N SER A 216 42.04 -2.28 13.95
CA SER A 216 41.80 -3.62 13.40
C SER A 216 42.16 -4.72 14.40
N LYS A 217 41.29 -5.71 14.60
CA LYS A 217 41.70 -7.04 15.09
C LYS A 217 41.04 -8.15 14.28
N GLN A 218 41.94 -8.94 13.70
CA GLN A 218 41.84 -10.24 13.06
C GLN A 218 40.80 -11.16 13.76
N GLY A 219 39.68 -11.45 13.08
CA GLY A 219 38.60 -12.28 13.60
C GLY A 219 38.78 -13.76 13.25
N THR A 220 38.70 -14.60 14.28
CA THR A 220 38.40 -16.04 14.20
C THR A 220 37.16 -16.28 13.33
N VAL A 221 37.21 -17.27 12.43
CA VAL A 221 36.05 -17.68 11.61
C VAL A 221 34.98 -18.24 12.55
N GLN A 222 33.99 -17.42 12.87
CA GLN A 222 32.81 -17.81 13.62
C GLN A 222 32.01 -18.76 12.73
N SER A 223 31.76 -19.98 13.21
CA SER A 223 30.93 -20.96 12.49
C SER A 223 29.48 -20.49 12.60
N TYR A 224 28.96 -19.87 11.54
CA TYR A 224 27.55 -19.49 11.46
C TYR A 224 26.66 -20.73 11.37
N SER A 225 25.47 -20.66 11.96
CA SER A 225 24.43 -21.70 11.82
C SER A 225 24.06 -21.88 10.34
N ASP A 226 23.53 -23.06 9.99
CA ASP A 226 22.94 -23.25 8.67
C ASP A 226 21.65 -22.44 8.55
N LEU A 227 21.23 -22.10 7.32
CA LEU A 227 20.02 -21.28 7.10
C LEU A 227 18.73 -21.94 7.63
N GLY A 228 18.79 -23.22 7.96
CA GLY A 228 17.62 -24.00 8.32
C GLY A 228 16.77 -24.33 7.10
N THR A 229 15.58 -24.85 7.34
CA THR A 229 14.65 -25.20 6.26
C THR A 229 13.90 -23.96 5.80
N VAL A 230 14.04 -23.59 4.51
CA VAL A 230 13.20 -22.58 3.87
C VAL A 230 11.82 -23.18 3.58
N LYS A 231 10.79 -22.69 4.25
CA LYS A 231 9.40 -23.14 4.08
C LYS A 231 8.71 -22.46 2.89
N ALA A 232 8.93 -21.16 2.76
CA ALA A 232 8.42 -20.33 1.68
C ALA A 232 9.34 -19.15 1.46
N LYS A 233 9.26 -18.53 0.28
CA LYS A 233 10.01 -17.31 -0.02
C LYS A 233 9.31 -16.50 -1.10
N TYR A 234 9.53 -15.20 -1.09
CA TYR A 234 9.11 -14.29 -2.15
C TYR A 234 10.22 -13.27 -2.42
N THR A 235 10.41 -12.93 -3.70
CA THR A 235 11.50 -12.05 -4.14
C THR A 235 10.98 -10.93 -5.03
N TYR A 236 11.30 -9.70 -4.64
CA TYR A 236 11.32 -8.54 -5.51
C TYR A 236 12.75 -8.30 -6.00
N ALA A 237 12.92 -8.07 -7.31
CA ALA A 237 14.21 -7.77 -7.93
C ALA A 237 14.04 -6.75 -9.06
N GLY A 238 15.11 -6.00 -9.36
CA GLY A 238 15.09 -5.00 -10.42
C GLY A 238 14.00 -3.95 -10.17
N LYS A 239 13.22 -3.61 -11.20
CA LYS A 239 12.14 -2.63 -11.07
C LYS A 239 11.16 -2.94 -9.93
N ASN A 240 10.88 -4.22 -9.67
CA ASN A 240 9.92 -4.64 -8.64
C ASN A 240 10.50 -4.49 -7.23
N ALA A 241 11.83 -4.46 -7.09
CA ALA A 241 12.50 -4.09 -5.84
C ALA A 241 12.55 -2.58 -5.62
N GLY A 242 12.09 -1.76 -6.59
CA GLY A 242 12.15 -0.31 -6.52
C GLY A 242 13.27 0.31 -7.34
N ASN A 243 14.00 -0.47 -8.16
CA ASN A 243 15.05 0.02 -9.06
C ASN A 243 14.49 0.79 -10.25
N VAL A 244 13.88 1.94 -9.97
CA VAL A 244 13.33 2.91 -10.90
C VAL A 244 13.49 4.31 -10.30
N ALA A 245 13.59 5.32 -11.16
CA ALA A 245 13.54 6.70 -10.70
C ALA A 245 12.11 6.99 -10.26
N GLY A 246 11.96 7.63 -9.11
CA GLY A 246 10.65 8.09 -8.68
C GLY A 246 10.73 9.24 -7.71
N SER A 247 9.56 9.70 -7.30
CA SER A 247 9.42 10.75 -6.30
C SER A 247 8.29 10.43 -5.34
N TYR A 248 8.41 10.98 -4.14
CA TYR A 248 7.36 10.95 -3.14
C TYR A 248 7.26 12.31 -2.44
N ASP A 249 6.15 12.55 -1.75
CA ASP A 249 5.92 13.82 -1.06
C ASP A 249 6.19 13.66 0.44
N ARG A 250 7.34 14.15 0.87
CA ARG A 250 7.82 14.13 2.25
C ARG A 250 7.08 15.16 3.10
N VAL A 251 6.56 14.75 4.26
CA VAL A 251 5.91 15.69 5.19
C VAL A 251 6.95 16.59 5.84
N LYS A 252 6.69 17.89 5.88
CA LYS A 252 7.54 18.92 6.51
C LYS A 252 6.84 19.74 7.57
N ASP A 253 5.53 19.84 7.48
CA ASP A 253 4.70 20.48 8.48
C ASP A 253 3.49 19.58 8.73
N LEU A 254 3.43 18.97 9.91
CA LEU A 254 2.31 18.11 10.30
C LEU A 254 1.01 18.91 10.45
N ALA A 255 1.07 20.17 10.91
CA ALA A 255 -0.10 21.00 11.20
C ALA A 255 -0.93 21.31 9.96
N THR A 256 -0.23 21.64 8.86
CA THR A 256 -0.85 21.96 7.57
C THR A 256 -0.85 20.78 6.60
N CYS A 257 -0.23 19.67 6.99
CA CYS A 257 0.21 18.61 6.08
C CYS A 257 1.01 19.14 4.89
N GLY A 258 1.87 20.15 5.14
CA GLY A 258 2.77 20.70 4.15
C GLY A 258 3.80 19.64 3.74
N LYS A 259 3.90 19.36 2.44
CA LYS A 259 4.82 18.38 1.88
C LYS A 259 5.80 19.01 0.90
N GLU A 260 6.96 18.38 0.77
CA GLU A 260 7.93 18.68 -0.28
C GLU A 260 8.18 17.44 -1.14
N SER A 261 8.26 17.62 -2.46
CA SER A 261 8.56 16.52 -3.36
C SER A 261 10.05 16.15 -3.25
N VAL A 262 10.33 14.86 -3.07
CA VAL A 262 11.67 14.28 -2.99
C VAL A 262 11.82 13.28 -4.11
N SER A 263 12.82 13.47 -4.97
CA SER A 263 13.20 12.47 -5.97
C SER A 263 14.23 11.52 -5.37
N LEU A 264 14.06 10.22 -5.65
CA LEU A 264 14.94 9.16 -5.21
C LEU A 264 15.20 8.19 -6.37
N GLN A 265 16.44 7.75 -6.49
CA GLN A 265 16.84 6.63 -7.34
C GLN A 265 17.67 5.70 -6.47
N SER A 266 17.18 4.50 -6.26
CA SER A 266 17.85 3.47 -5.48
C SER A 266 17.44 2.10 -6.02
N PRO A 267 18.32 1.10 -6.04
CA PRO A 267 17.96 -0.26 -6.45
C PRO A 267 16.84 -0.89 -5.60
N VAL A 268 16.68 -0.42 -4.36
CA VAL A 268 15.59 -0.85 -3.46
C VAL A 268 14.56 0.26 -3.20
N GLY A 269 14.48 1.25 -4.10
CA GLY A 269 13.55 2.36 -3.99
C GLY A 269 13.60 3.07 -2.63
N PRO A 270 12.44 3.50 -2.10
CA PRO A 270 12.36 4.12 -0.78
C PRO A 270 12.81 3.25 0.39
N MET A 271 12.94 1.93 0.23
CA MET A 271 13.45 1.05 1.30
C MET A 271 14.94 1.25 1.58
N SER A 272 15.64 2.08 0.79
CA SER A 272 17.00 2.54 1.09
C SER A 272 17.10 3.62 2.18
N GLU A 273 16.00 4.30 2.47
CA GLU A 273 15.88 5.30 3.54
C GLU A 273 15.62 4.63 4.91
N PRO A 274 15.52 5.39 6.03
CA PRO A 274 15.17 4.83 7.33
C PRO A 274 13.80 4.14 7.30
N VAL A 275 13.73 2.90 7.79
CA VAL A 275 12.49 2.10 7.87
C VAL A 275 12.17 1.65 9.29
N SER A 276 10.92 1.28 9.52
CA SER A 276 10.37 0.69 10.75
C SER A 276 9.46 -0.48 10.39
N VAL A 277 9.30 -1.43 11.31
CA VAL A 277 8.38 -2.56 11.17
C VAL A 277 7.21 -2.39 12.15
N ILE A 278 6.02 -2.69 11.66
CA ILE A 278 4.75 -2.59 12.36
C ILE A 278 4.14 -3.98 12.45
N PHE A 279 3.53 -4.25 13.59
CA PHE A 279 2.90 -5.52 13.91
C PHE A 279 1.44 -5.26 14.31
N ARG A 280 0.52 -6.07 13.80
CA ARG A 280 -0.91 -6.04 14.15
C ARG A 280 -1.37 -7.40 14.65
N GLY A 281 -2.14 -7.38 15.74
CA GLY A 281 -2.77 -8.56 16.32
C GLY A 281 -3.86 -9.19 15.44
N PRO A 282 -4.26 -10.44 15.72
CA PRO A 282 -3.79 -11.29 16.80
C PRO A 282 -2.40 -11.88 16.52
N MET A 283 -1.42 -11.59 17.38
CA MET A 283 -0.03 -11.98 17.16
C MET A 283 0.70 -12.22 18.47
N GLU A 284 1.55 -13.23 18.49
CA GLU A 284 2.60 -13.38 19.50
C GLU A 284 3.96 -13.09 18.86
N ILE A 285 4.78 -12.26 19.49
CA ILE A 285 6.12 -11.88 19.03
C ILE A 285 7.13 -12.40 20.05
N GLU A 286 7.93 -13.38 19.64
CA GLU A 286 8.93 -14.03 20.49
C GLU A 286 10.26 -13.30 20.43
N ASN A 287 10.79 -13.09 19.22
CA ASN A 287 12.11 -12.52 19.01
C ASN A 287 12.13 -11.58 17.81
N ILE A 288 12.94 -10.52 17.91
CA ILE A 288 13.27 -9.64 16.79
C ILE A 288 14.79 -9.45 16.78
N ALA A 289 15.41 -9.52 15.60
CA ALA A 289 16.78 -9.09 15.38
C ALA A 289 16.86 -8.25 14.11
N VAL A 290 17.58 -7.14 14.19
CA VAL A 290 17.86 -6.28 13.03
C VAL A 290 19.35 -6.31 12.76
N TYR A 291 19.70 -6.58 11.50
CA TYR A 291 21.08 -6.57 11.03
C TYR A 291 21.24 -5.52 9.94
N SER A 292 22.41 -4.88 9.90
CA SER A 292 22.74 -3.91 8.86
C SER A 292 24.22 -4.01 8.48
N ASP A 293 24.52 -3.69 7.23
CA ASP A 293 25.89 -3.45 6.74
C ASP A 293 26.18 -1.94 6.81
N GLU A 294 26.17 -1.41 8.04
CA GLU A 294 26.48 -0.01 8.30
C GLU A 294 27.94 0.29 7.93
N GLY A 295 28.13 0.98 6.80
CA GLY A 295 29.45 1.34 6.27
C GLY A 295 29.85 0.59 5.00
N GLY A 296 29.03 -0.36 4.53
CA GLY A 296 29.25 -1.06 3.25
C GLY A 296 30.54 -1.89 3.24
N ASN A 297 30.93 -2.42 4.39
CA ASN A 297 32.14 -3.24 4.55
C ASN A 297 31.84 -4.75 4.39
N GLY A 298 30.57 -5.11 4.17
CA GLY A 298 30.11 -6.49 4.03
C GLY A 298 29.86 -7.19 5.37
N THR A 299 29.97 -6.48 6.50
CA THR A 299 29.73 -7.03 7.84
C THR A 299 28.29 -6.73 8.27
N TRP A 300 27.44 -7.74 8.20
CA TRP A 300 26.04 -7.67 8.60
C TRP A 300 25.86 -7.83 10.11
N SER A 301 26.20 -6.77 10.86
CA SER A 301 26.18 -6.78 12.32
C SER A 301 24.76 -6.69 12.86
N ARG A 302 24.45 -7.37 13.97
CA ARG A 302 23.20 -7.17 14.70
C ARG A 302 23.24 -5.82 15.39
N VAL A 303 22.34 -4.92 15.00
CA VAL A 303 22.28 -3.54 15.50
C VAL A 303 21.13 -3.30 16.46
N SER A 304 20.13 -4.18 16.49
CA SER A 304 19.01 -4.12 17.43
C SER A 304 18.44 -5.52 17.71
N SER A 305 17.84 -5.71 18.88
CA SER A 305 17.12 -6.95 19.20
C SER A 305 16.02 -6.79 20.25
N TYR A 306 15.10 -7.74 20.27
CA TYR A 306 14.11 -7.96 21.32
C TYR A 306 13.99 -9.48 21.60
N SER A 307 13.88 -9.84 22.87
CA SER A 307 13.63 -11.21 23.35
C SER A 307 12.49 -11.17 24.37
N ARG A 308 11.36 -11.83 24.05
CA ARG A 308 10.22 -11.99 24.95
C ARG A 308 10.60 -12.81 26.19
N GLN A 309 11.37 -13.88 25.97
CA GLN A 309 11.82 -14.79 27.03
C GLN A 309 12.67 -14.05 28.07
N ASP A 310 13.60 -13.21 27.61
CA ASP A 310 14.50 -12.48 28.51
C ASP A 310 13.88 -11.18 29.02
N GLY A 311 12.82 -10.70 28.35
CA GLY A 311 12.17 -9.44 28.68
C GLY A 311 13.09 -8.24 28.44
N THR A 312 13.89 -8.27 27.37
CA THR A 312 14.90 -7.24 27.08
C THR A 312 14.83 -6.73 25.65
N THR A 313 15.23 -5.48 25.46
CA THR A 313 15.55 -4.90 24.15
C THR A 313 17.01 -4.43 24.12
N ASP A 314 17.59 -4.40 22.93
CA ASP A 314 18.87 -3.75 22.64
C ASP A 314 18.68 -2.82 21.44
N ASN A 315 19.01 -1.54 21.60
CA ASN A 315 18.81 -0.47 20.61
C ASN A 315 17.44 -0.55 19.89
N LEU A 316 16.37 -0.86 20.64
CA LEU A 316 15.01 -1.01 20.11
C LEU A 316 14.01 -0.49 21.14
N VAL A 317 13.05 0.31 20.68
CA VAL A 317 11.91 0.77 21.47
C VAL A 317 10.61 0.40 20.77
N PHE A 318 9.61 -0.02 21.56
CA PHE A 318 8.25 -0.24 21.07
C PHE A 318 7.43 1.03 21.20
N MET A 319 6.79 1.40 20.11
CA MET A 319 5.98 2.61 20.00
C MET A 319 4.60 2.25 19.44
N ASN A 320 3.66 3.19 19.55
CA ASN A 320 2.36 3.11 18.90
C ASN A 320 1.83 4.52 18.56
N ASN A 321 0.81 4.58 17.70
CA ASN A 321 0.18 5.83 17.29
C ASN A 321 -0.95 6.24 18.28
N LYS A 322 -0.66 6.18 19.59
CA LYS A 322 -1.58 6.52 20.70
C LYS A 322 -1.26 7.84 21.39
N ASN A 323 -0.26 8.58 20.94
CA ASN A 323 -0.10 9.98 21.34
C ASN A 323 -1.07 10.80 20.47
N ILE A 324 -2.14 11.33 21.05
CA ILE A 324 -3.21 12.00 20.27
C ILE A 324 -2.85 13.47 20.07
N ASP A 325 -1.69 13.76 19.48
CA ASP A 325 -1.35 15.11 19.02
C ASP A 325 -1.00 15.07 17.53
N TYR A 326 -1.97 15.51 16.74
CA TYR A 326 -1.85 15.67 15.29
C TYR A 326 -1.70 17.15 14.89
N SER A 327 -1.60 18.05 15.86
CA SER A 327 -1.56 19.49 15.61
C SER A 327 -0.22 19.94 15.02
N GLY A 328 0.85 19.15 15.20
CA GLY A 328 2.22 19.54 14.85
C GLY A 328 2.77 20.70 15.67
N GLN A 329 1.98 21.28 16.59
CA GLN A 329 2.40 22.40 17.42
C GLN A 329 3.52 21.95 18.36
N ASN A 330 4.53 22.82 18.54
CA ASN A 330 5.71 22.53 19.36
C ASN A 330 6.45 21.23 18.99
N GLN A 331 6.36 20.79 17.73
CA GLN A 331 6.94 19.51 17.29
C GLN A 331 6.36 18.30 18.04
N HIS A 332 5.06 18.33 18.34
CA HIS A 332 4.35 17.14 18.80
C HIS A 332 3.81 16.33 17.62
N GLY A 333 4.08 15.02 17.64
CA GLY A 333 3.60 14.04 16.68
C GLY A 333 2.87 12.88 17.37
N PRO A 334 2.24 12.00 16.61
CA PRO A 334 1.29 11.04 17.15
C PRO A 334 1.90 9.74 17.68
N GLN A 335 3.22 9.60 17.55
CA GLN A 335 4.00 8.55 18.21
C GLN A 335 4.05 8.72 19.73
N GLY A 336 3.83 7.62 20.43
CA GLY A 336 4.08 7.48 21.86
C GLY A 336 4.69 6.12 22.16
N TYR A 337 5.29 5.96 23.33
CA TYR A 337 5.74 4.65 23.79
C TYR A 337 4.54 3.72 23.92
N ALA A 338 4.69 2.49 23.47
CA ALA A 338 3.67 1.48 23.67
C ALA A 338 3.64 1.02 25.14
N SER A 339 2.45 0.76 25.68
CA SER A 339 2.32 -0.04 26.91
C SER A 339 2.85 -1.46 26.69
N GLU A 340 3.11 -2.17 27.78
CA GLU A 340 3.57 -3.57 27.76
C GLU A 340 2.67 -4.53 26.94
N ASP A 341 1.40 -4.18 26.75
CA ASP A 341 0.42 -4.92 25.94
C ASP A 341 0.05 -4.23 24.61
N GLY A 342 0.71 -3.11 24.28
CA GLY A 342 0.52 -2.37 23.04
C GLY A 342 -0.80 -1.61 22.90
N LYS A 343 -1.72 -1.72 23.87
CA LYS A 343 -3.10 -1.18 23.76
C LYS A 343 -3.19 0.32 24.02
N THR A 344 -2.26 0.83 24.82
CA THR A 344 -2.27 2.21 25.33
C THR A 344 -0.89 2.85 25.23
N LYS A 345 -0.80 4.12 25.59
CA LYS A 345 0.47 4.84 25.69
C LYS A 345 1.14 4.56 27.04
N ALA A 346 2.46 4.43 27.05
CA ALA A 346 3.30 4.50 28.24
C ALA A 346 4.02 5.86 28.33
N ASP A 347 4.43 6.24 29.54
CA ASP A 347 5.16 7.49 29.78
C ASP A 347 6.66 7.38 29.49
N GLU A 348 7.20 6.16 29.51
CA GLU A 348 8.62 5.86 29.31
C GLU A 348 8.78 4.61 28.40
N PRO A 349 9.97 4.41 27.79
CA PRO A 349 10.25 3.19 27.02
C PRO A 349 9.94 1.94 27.86
N THR A 350 9.02 1.11 27.35
CA THR A 350 8.52 -0.07 28.04
C THR A 350 8.79 -1.30 27.17
N VAL A 351 9.31 -2.38 27.77
CA VAL A 351 9.50 -3.64 27.06
C VAL A 351 8.13 -4.28 26.82
N PHE A 352 7.87 -4.61 25.56
CA PHE A 352 6.64 -5.26 25.14
C PHE A 352 6.56 -6.72 25.64
N LYS A 353 5.38 -7.20 26.04
CA LYS A 353 5.16 -8.57 26.51
C LYS A 353 5.04 -9.61 25.40
N GLY A 354 5.06 -9.17 24.15
CA GLY A 354 5.03 -10.02 22.98
C GLY A 354 3.64 -10.52 22.59
N VAL A 355 2.54 -9.91 23.05
CA VAL A 355 1.17 -10.33 22.65
C VAL A 355 0.35 -9.12 22.20
N LEU A 356 -0.13 -9.18 20.97
CA LEU A 356 -1.08 -8.24 20.40
C LEU A 356 -2.44 -8.92 20.23
N ASP A 357 -3.47 -8.29 20.78
CA ASP A 357 -4.82 -8.80 20.71
C ASP A 357 -5.51 -8.47 19.37
N GLU A 358 -6.49 -9.30 19.02
CA GLU A 358 -7.44 -9.09 17.92
C GLU A 358 -8.31 -7.85 18.12
N ALA A 359 -8.88 -7.34 17.02
CA ALA A 359 -9.86 -6.26 17.08
C ALA A 359 -11.11 -6.63 17.93
N SER A 360 -11.50 -5.75 18.85
CA SER A 360 -12.69 -5.88 19.69
C SER A 360 -13.96 -5.33 19.03
N ASP A 361 -13.85 -4.45 18.03
CA ASP A 361 -15.01 -3.87 17.32
C ASP A 361 -14.76 -3.66 15.81
N ARG A 362 -15.30 -4.60 15.03
CA ARG A 362 -15.21 -4.62 13.56
C ARG A 362 -15.86 -3.43 12.85
N SER A 363 -16.73 -2.66 13.51
CA SER A 363 -17.43 -1.55 12.87
C SER A 363 -16.56 -0.30 12.71
N GLN A 364 -15.45 -0.24 13.44
CA GLN A 364 -14.51 0.88 13.42
C GLN A 364 -13.53 0.74 12.25
N ILE A 365 -14.03 0.82 11.01
CA ILE A 365 -13.17 0.86 9.83
C ILE A 365 -12.44 2.21 9.82
N GLY A 366 -11.10 2.19 9.85
CA GLY A 366 -10.26 3.40 9.84
C GLY A 366 -10.07 4.08 11.19
N GLY A 367 -10.38 3.43 12.32
CA GLY A 367 -10.32 4.00 13.68
C GLY A 367 -8.93 4.27 14.28
N GLY A 368 -7.85 4.32 13.47
CA GLY A 368 -6.47 4.39 13.97
C GLY A 368 -6.04 3.09 14.70
N PRO A 369 -4.84 3.04 15.31
CA PRO A 369 -4.36 1.83 16.00
C PRO A 369 -5.18 1.52 17.26
N GLY A 370 -5.20 0.26 17.71
CA GLY A 370 -5.64 -0.13 19.05
C GLY A 370 -6.71 -1.22 19.06
N ILE A 371 -7.11 -1.66 20.25
CA ILE A 371 -7.94 -2.88 20.35
C ILE A 371 -9.24 -2.80 19.55
N ALA A 372 -9.87 -1.64 19.34
CA ALA A 372 -11.08 -1.57 18.52
C ALA A 372 -10.84 -2.02 17.07
N THR A 373 -9.66 -1.77 16.51
CA THR A 373 -9.28 -1.95 15.11
C THR A 373 -8.19 -3.02 14.89
N GLY A 374 -7.69 -3.60 15.98
CA GLY A 374 -6.52 -4.49 16.03
C GLY A 374 -5.39 -3.82 16.81
N ALA A 375 -4.87 -4.48 17.86
CA ALA A 375 -3.76 -3.90 18.61
C ALA A 375 -2.52 -3.81 17.73
N GLU A 376 -1.89 -2.63 17.68
CA GLU A 376 -0.77 -2.32 16.81
C GLU A 376 0.37 -1.71 17.58
N VAL A 377 1.59 -2.18 17.30
CA VAL A 377 2.84 -1.58 17.75
C VAL A 377 3.82 -1.49 16.58
N ASN A 378 4.68 -0.50 16.62
CA ASN A 378 5.83 -0.40 15.72
C ASN A 378 7.13 -0.41 16.53
N ILE A 379 8.23 -0.72 15.85
CA ILE A 379 9.57 -0.69 16.44
C ILE A 379 10.42 0.43 15.84
N MET A 380 11.16 1.13 16.69
CA MET A 380 12.17 2.12 16.28
C MET A 380 13.50 1.80 16.95
N THR A 381 14.59 2.41 16.49
CA THR A 381 15.88 2.30 17.18
C THR A 381 15.81 2.92 18.57
N GLY A 382 16.78 2.64 19.45
CA GLY A 382 16.89 3.30 20.75
C GLY A 382 17.33 4.77 20.68
N LYS A 383 17.52 5.33 19.49
CA LYS A 383 18.06 6.67 19.27
C LYS A 383 16.99 7.66 18.84
N LYS A 384 16.74 8.69 19.65
CA LYS A 384 15.80 9.77 19.35
C LYS A 384 16.14 10.52 18.06
N CYS A 385 15.13 11.14 17.46
CA CYS A 385 15.30 12.21 16.49
C CYS A 385 15.83 13.47 17.20
N ASP A 386 16.82 14.13 16.60
CA ASP A 386 17.49 15.36 17.09
C ASP A 386 17.75 16.30 15.89
N GLY A 387 16.72 16.46 15.05
CA GLY A 387 16.77 17.22 13.80
C GLY A 387 17.35 16.47 12.59
N GLN A 388 17.91 15.27 12.75
CA GLN A 388 18.46 14.45 11.66
C GLN A 388 17.47 13.50 10.98
N CYS A 389 16.30 13.29 11.57
CA CYS A 389 15.29 12.42 10.96
C CYS A 389 14.79 13.04 9.66
N LEU A 390 14.57 12.21 8.64
CA LEU A 390 13.97 12.68 7.41
C LEU A 390 12.55 13.18 7.70
N GLY A 391 12.11 14.20 6.98
CA GLY A 391 10.73 14.71 7.07
C GLY A 391 10.43 15.46 8.36
N PHE A 392 9.18 15.39 8.80
CA PHE A 392 8.74 15.87 10.10
C PHE A 392 9.13 14.85 11.16
N SER A 393 9.65 15.34 12.28
CA SER A 393 9.83 14.54 13.50
C SER A 393 9.56 15.41 14.70
N GLY A 394 8.89 14.85 15.69
CA GLY A 394 8.62 15.45 16.97
C GLY A 394 9.50 14.96 18.13
N ASP A 395 9.23 15.48 19.32
CA ASP A 395 10.03 15.23 20.54
C ASP A 395 10.01 13.75 21.02
N ASN A 396 8.99 13.00 20.60
CA ASN A 396 8.79 11.59 20.92
C ASN A 396 9.21 10.65 19.78
N ASP A 397 9.83 11.17 18.72
CA ASP A 397 10.24 10.36 17.58
C ASP A 397 11.65 9.80 17.73
N TYR A 398 11.81 8.62 17.16
CA TYR A 398 13.04 7.83 17.15
C TYR A 398 13.46 7.53 15.73
N GLN A 399 14.74 7.25 15.50
CA GLN A 399 15.24 6.92 14.17
C GLN A 399 14.77 5.52 13.75
N GLY A 400 14.46 5.36 12.47
CA GLY A 400 14.38 4.05 11.84
C GLY A 400 15.76 3.53 11.43
N TRP A 401 15.83 2.28 11.01
CA TRP A 401 17.07 1.69 10.50
C TRP A 401 17.32 2.14 9.06
N ASN A 402 18.44 2.85 8.85
CA ASN A 402 18.79 3.48 7.58
C ASN A 402 19.72 2.63 6.70
N GLY A 403 19.88 3.00 5.43
CA GLY A 403 20.80 2.37 4.48
C GLY A 403 20.15 1.28 3.64
N GLY A 404 20.68 1.00 2.45
CA GLY A 404 20.09 0.02 1.51
C GLY A 404 20.40 -1.46 1.79
N LYS A 405 21.13 -1.76 2.87
CA LYS A 405 21.50 -3.13 3.27
C LYS A 405 21.06 -3.41 4.70
N LYS A 406 19.86 -3.99 4.85
CA LYS A 406 19.20 -4.25 6.13
C LYS A 406 18.52 -5.60 6.10
N ALA A 407 18.50 -6.29 7.24
CA ALA A 407 17.76 -7.53 7.41
C ALA A 407 17.00 -7.50 8.72
N PHE A 408 15.71 -7.80 8.66
CA PHE A 408 14.84 -7.91 9.83
C PHE A 408 14.45 -9.38 9.98
N VAL A 409 14.72 -9.93 11.15
CA VAL A 409 14.37 -11.31 11.50
C VAL A 409 13.36 -11.25 12.62
N THR A 410 12.17 -11.79 12.40
CA THR A 410 11.08 -11.82 13.38
C THR A 410 10.60 -13.25 13.59
N GLU A 411 10.58 -13.70 14.84
CA GLU A 411 9.89 -14.93 15.23
C GLU A 411 8.52 -14.57 15.79
N VAL A 412 7.47 -14.99 15.10
CA VAL A 412 6.09 -14.65 15.45
C VAL A 412 5.18 -15.86 15.35
N LYS A 413 4.06 -15.83 16.06
CA LYS A 413 2.91 -16.68 15.82
C LYS A 413 1.72 -15.80 15.43
N MET A 414 0.96 -16.21 14.43
CA MET A 414 -0.26 -15.52 13.99
C MET A 414 -1.48 -16.39 14.33
N PRO A 415 -1.86 -16.52 15.62
CA PRO A 415 -2.92 -17.44 16.05
C PRO A 415 -4.25 -17.10 15.39
N GLN A 416 -5.09 -18.12 15.20
CA GLN A 416 -6.44 -17.92 14.67
C GLN A 416 -7.23 -16.97 15.57
N GLY A 417 -7.53 -15.79 15.06
CA GLY A 417 -8.42 -14.82 15.68
C GLY A 417 -9.88 -15.13 15.44
N SER A 418 -10.75 -14.36 16.09
CA SER A 418 -12.17 -14.40 15.79
C SER A 418 -12.41 -13.66 14.48
N LYS A 419 -12.38 -12.33 14.50
CA LYS A 419 -12.83 -11.47 13.41
C LYS A 419 -12.33 -10.03 13.69
N PRO A 420 -11.58 -9.36 12.78
CA PRO A 420 -11.37 -9.68 11.38
C PRO A 420 -10.38 -10.81 11.09
N ASN A 421 -9.57 -11.25 12.06
CA ASN A 421 -8.57 -12.30 11.89
C ASN A 421 -7.52 -11.92 10.84
N GLN A 422 -6.96 -10.72 10.98
CA GLN A 422 -6.04 -10.08 10.03
C GLN A 422 -4.72 -9.64 10.70
N PRO A 423 -3.96 -10.56 11.31
CA PRO A 423 -2.64 -10.20 11.78
C PRO A 423 -1.74 -9.84 10.60
N ALA A 424 -0.82 -8.92 10.84
CA ALA A 424 0.04 -8.39 9.79
C ALA A 424 1.39 -7.98 10.34
N ILE A 425 2.41 -8.18 9.50
CA ILE A 425 3.73 -7.56 9.61
C ILE A 425 3.94 -6.76 8.34
N TRP A 426 4.19 -5.47 8.48
CA TRP A 426 4.54 -4.61 7.36
C TRP A 426 5.61 -3.61 7.76
N MET A 427 6.29 -3.07 6.76
CA MET A 427 7.38 -2.15 6.91
C MET A 427 7.03 -0.84 6.23
N LEU A 428 7.30 0.26 6.92
CA LEU A 428 7.10 1.61 6.41
C LEU A 428 8.42 2.37 6.50
N ASN A 429 8.56 3.39 5.65
CA ASN A 429 9.53 4.44 5.89
C ASN A 429 9.25 5.08 7.26
N ALA A 430 10.29 5.29 8.06
CA ALA A 430 10.19 5.75 9.44
C ALA A 430 9.42 7.09 9.56
N GLN A 431 9.51 7.92 8.53
CA GLN A 431 8.82 9.21 8.42
C GLN A 431 7.29 9.08 8.52
N VAL A 432 6.74 7.94 8.09
CA VAL A 432 5.29 7.67 8.18
C VAL A 432 4.85 7.58 9.64
N MET A 433 5.71 7.02 10.50
CA MET A 433 5.44 6.87 11.93
C MET A 433 5.60 8.21 12.65
N HIS A 434 6.54 9.05 12.22
CA HIS A 434 6.79 10.37 12.82
C HIS A 434 5.64 11.36 12.61
N SER A 435 4.96 11.28 11.46
CA SER A 435 3.93 12.24 11.09
C SER A 435 2.52 11.78 11.46
N ASN A 436 1.97 10.75 10.82
CA ASN A 436 0.67 10.12 11.11
C ASN A 436 0.46 8.95 10.14
N GLN A 437 0.61 7.73 10.65
CA GLN A 437 0.51 6.51 9.84
C GLN A 437 -0.77 6.41 9.01
N TYR A 438 -1.91 6.88 9.54
CA TYR A 438 -3.23 6.76 8.91
C TYR A 438 -3.80 8.10 8.42
N GLY A 439 -2.97 9.14 8.36
CA GLY A 439 -3.38 10.48 7.94
C GLY A 439 -2.30 11.20 7.14
N CYS A 440 -1.79 12.30 7.68
CA CYS A 440 -0.73 13.04 7.00
C CYS A 440 0.60 12.27 7.05
N ASN A 441 0.96 11.61 5.95
CA ASN A 441 2.25 10.95 5.77
C ASN A 441 2.72 10.95 4.31
N CYS A 442 3.89 10.37 4.07
CA CYS A 442 4.51 10.26 2.75
C CYS A 442 4.19 8.97 1.99
N ARG A 443 3.50 7.98 2.58
CA ARG A 443 3.19 6.71 1.91
C ARG A 443 2.22 6.92 0.75
N GLY A 444 1.21 7.77 0.89
CA GLY A 444 0.12 7.85 -0.09
C GLY A 444 -1.01 6.86 0.22
N ILE A 445 -1.84 6.52 -0.77
CA ILE A 445 -3.03 5.68 -0.58
C ILE A 445 -3.10 4.62 -1.68
N GLY A 446 -3.40 3.38 -1.30
CA GLY A 446 -3.57 2.26 -2.22
C GLY A 446 -2.27 1.94 -2.96
N PRO A 447 -2.29 1.77 -4.29
CA PRO A 447 -1.09 1.42 -5.04
C PRO A 447 -0.06 2.55 -5.09
N VAL A 448 -0.49 3.81 -4.86
CA VAL A 448 0.42 4.94 -4.68
C VAL A 448 1.17 4.72 -3.37
N GLY A 449 2.39 4.21 -3.47
CA GLY A 449 3.18 3.80 -2.33
C GLY A 449 4.15 4.85 -1.82
N GLY A 450 4.31 5.98 -2.51
CA GLY A 450 5.02 7.17 -2.04
C GLY A 450 6.41 6.82 -1.49
N CYS A 451 6.66 7.16 -0.23
CA CYS A 451 7.91 6.86 0.47
C CYS A 451 8.09 5.39 0.87
N GLY A 452 7.22 4.49 0.44
CA GLY A 452 7.37 3.05 0.56
C GLY A 452 6.49 2.41 1.64
N GLU A 453 5.82 1.32 1.27
CA GLU A 453 5.19 0.34 2.16
C GLU A 453 5.49 -1.07 1.64
N LEU A 454 6.05 -1.92 2.49
CA LEU A 454 6.29 -3.32 2.20
C LEU A 454 5.49 -4.18 3.19
N ASP A 455 4.43 -4.82 2.71
CA ASP A 455 3.76 -5.86 3.46
C ASP A 455 4.68 -7.10 3.45
N ILE A 456 5.09 -7.55 4.62
CA ILE A 456 6.03 -8.68 4.76
C ILE A 456 5.22 -9.98 4.84
N ALA A 457 4.23 -9.99 5.73
CA ALA A 457 3.34 -11.11 5.94
C ALA A 457 2.00 -10.57 6.47
N GLU A 458 1.06 -10.33 5.56
CA GLU A 458 -0.28 -9.85 5.89
C GLU A 458 -1.36 -10.88 5.59
N VAL A 459 -2.24 -11.14 6.54
CA VAL A 459 -3.47 -11.89 6.28
C VAL A 459 -4.55 -10.91 5.80
N ILE A 460 -4.83 -10.93 4.49
CA ILE A 460 -5.75 -9.99 3.84
C ILE A 460 -7.18 -10.52 3.70
N GLU A 461 -8.13 -9.61 3.51
CA GLU A 461 -9.55 -9.95 3.45
C GLU A 461 -9.98 -10.73 2.20
N THR A 462 -9.18 -10.70 1.14
CA THR A 462 -9.50 -11.34 -0.14
C THR A 462 -9.40 -12.87 -0.07
N ASN A 463 -8.75 -13.42 0.96
CA ASN A 463 -8.75 -14.85 1.25
C ASN A 463 -9.64 -15.16 2.46
N ASP A 464 -10.90 -15.49 2.22
CA ASP A 464 -11.91 -15.78 3.26
C ASP A 464 -11.47 -16.82 4.31
N ALA A 465 -10.59 -17.76 3.94
CA ALA A 465 -10.07 -18.75 4.87
C ALA A 465 -9.08 -18.16 5.90
N ARG A 466 -8.47 -17.01 5.59
CA ARG A 466 -7.48 -16.30 6.44
C ARG A 466 -6.30 -17.19 6.85
N ASP A 467 -5.99 -18.17 6.01
CA ASP A 467 -5.03 -19.27 6.24
C ASP A 467 -3.71 -19.09 5.47
N LYS A 468 -3.52 -17.93 4.85
CA LYS A 468 -2.32 -17.57 4.09
C LYS A 468 -1.91 -16.13 4.36
N VAL A 469 -0.63 -15.85 4.13
CA VAL A 469 -0.05 -14.51 4.21
C VAL A 469 0.30 -13.99 2.81
N THR A 470 0.23 -12.67 2.67
CA THR A 470 0.50 -11.88 1.47
C THR A 470 1.72 -10.99 1.68
N THR A 471 2.43 -10.70 0.59
CA THR A 471 3.44 -9.64 0.52
C THR A 471 3.15 -8.73 -0.66
N HIS A 472 3.27 -7.42 -0.47
CA HIS A 472 3.21 -6.41 -1.52
C HIS A 472 4.22 -5.30 -1.23
N TYR A 473 4.88 -4.81 -2.29
CA TYR A 473 5.74 -3.64 -2.19
C TYR A 473 5.16 -2.48 -3.00
N TYR A 474 4.73 -1.45 -2.29
CA TYR A 474 4.19 -0.21 -2.84
C TYR A 474 5.23 0.90 -2.73
N PHE A 475 5.47 1.63 -3.80
CA PHE A 475 6.37 2.78 -3.80
C PHE A 475 6.02 3.81 -4.88
N TYR A 476 6.49 5.05 -4.67
CA TYR A 476 6.31 6.19 -5.56
C TYR A 476 4.85 6.39 -6.03
N ASP A 477 4.63 6.47 -7.34
CA ASP A 477 3.33 6.68 -7.96
C ASP A 477 2.52 5.38 -8.13
N GLY A 478 3.07 4.23 -7.75
CA GLY A 478 2.42 2.93 -7.95
C GLY A 478 2.44 2.41 -9.38
N SER A 479 3.23 3.02 -10.28
CA SER A 479 3.34 2.57 -11.68
C SER A 479 3.99 1.19 -11.81
N VAL A 480 4.81 0.79 -10.84
CA VAL A 480 5.32 -0.57 -10.73
C VAL A 480 4.41 -1.36 -9.79
N LEU A 481 3.58 -2.22 -10.37
CA LEU A 481 2.68 -3.09 -9.62
C LEU A 481 3.45 -4.23 -8.97
N SER A 482 3.09 -4.58 -7.73
CA SER A 482 3.62 -5.76 -7.05
C SER A 482 3.28 -7.03 -7.85
N PRO A 483 4.27 -7.83 -8.29
CA PRO A 483 4.03 -8.92 -9.24
C PRO A 483 3.57 -10.21 -8.53
N GLY A 484 2.29 -10.31 -8.20
CA GLY A 484 1.84 -11.39 -7.32
C GLY A 484 2.46 -11.25 -5.92
N GLY A 485 2.17 -12.20 -5.03
CA GLY A 485 2.51 -12.09 -3.60
C GLY A 485 1.29 -12.29 -2.71
N ASP A 486 0.10 -12.10 -3.27
CA ASP A 486 -1.15 -12.54 -2.66
C ASP A 486 -1.08 -14.02 -2.26
N ASN A 487 -1.32 -14.28 -0.98
CA ASN A 487 -1.44 -15.63 -0.44
C ASN A 487 -0.23 -16.53 -0.76
N PHE A 488 0.99 -15.96 -0.78
CA PHE A 488 2.22 -16.65 -1.22
C PHE A 488 2.67 -17.78 -0.29
N ALA A 489 2.34 -17.71 1.00
CA ALA A 489 2.71 -18.71 2.00
C ALA A 489 1.54 -19.04 2.93
N PRO A 490 1.47 -20.28 3.46
CA PRO A 490 0.52 -20.62 4.52
C PRO A 490 0.76 -19.79 5.78
N ARG A 491 -0.31 -19.41 6.46
CA ARG A 491 -0.26 -18.82 7.80
C ARG A 491 -0.07 -19.93 8.84
N SER A 492 0.91 -19.77 9.72
CA SER A 492 1.04 -20.66 10.88
C SER A 492 0.20 -20.15 12.06
N CYS A 493 -0.89 -20.85 12.36
CA CYS A 493 -1.77 -20.54 13.50
C CYS A 493 -1.33 -21.19 14.81
N GLU A 494 -0.63 -22.33 14.74
CA GLU A 494 -0.36 -23.18 15.92
C GLU A 494 1.09 -23.07 16.42
N SER A 495 2.04 -22.82 15.53
CA SER A 495 3.48 -22.71 15.84
C SER A 495 4.04 -21.34 15.48
N THR A 496 5.19 -21.00 16.06
CA THR A 496 5.96 -19.84 15.61
C THR A 496 6.52 -20.07 14.21
N THR A 497 6.72 -18.97 13.51
CA THR A 497 7.33 -18.88 12.19
C THR A 497 8.37 -17.78 12.23
N VAL A 498 9.54 -18.05 11.63
CA VAL A 498 10.57 -17.03 11.46
C VAL A 498 10.43 -16.42 10.07
N TYR A 499 10.24 -15.10 10.01
CA TYR A 499 10.34 -14.33 8.77
C TYR A 499 11.66 -13.58 8.75
N VAL A 500 12.39 -13.70 7.64
CA VAL A 500 13.57 -12.88 7.33
C VAL A 500 13.21 -11.97 6.16
N THR A 501 13.20 -10.66 6.41
CA THR A 501 13.06 -9.63 5.38
C THR A 501 14.44 -9.06 5.09
N LEU A 502 15.00 -9.40 3.95
CA LEU A 502 16.30 -8.91 3.46
C LEU A 502 16.08 -7.79 2.44
N ILE A 503 16.72 -6.65 2.66
CA ILE A 503 16.82 -5.51 1.74
C ILE A 503 18.29 -5.36 1.37
N ASP A 504 18.59 -5.40 0.08
CA ASP A 504 19.94 -5.27 -0.45
C ASP A 504 19.95 -4.43 -1.73
N ASP A 505 20.54 -3.26 -1.64
CA ASP A 505 20.69 -2.30 -2.73
C ASP A 505 21.86 -2.57 -3.69
N SER A 506 22.52 -3.72 -3.57
CA SER A 506 23.56 -4.11 -4.52
C SER A 506 23.00 -4.48 -5.89
N ASN A 507 23.81 -4.25 -6.93
CA ASN A 507 23.47 -4.55 -8.32
C ASN A 507 22.12 -3.93 -8.71
N ASP A 508 21.17 -4.76 -9.14
CA ASP A 508 19.83 -4.33 -9.56
C ASP A 508 18.82 -4.23 -8.41
N GLY A 509 19.24 -4.48 -7.16
CA GLY A 509 18.39 -4.42 -5.98
C GLY A 509 17.61 -5.71 -5.72
N LEU A 510 17.49 -6.05 -4.44
CA LEU A 510 16.80 -7.24 -3.93
C LEU A 510 16.03 -6.89 -2.67
N ILE A 511 14.73 -7.20 -2.66
CA ILE A 511 13.94 -7.32 -1.43
C ILE A 511 13.39 -8.73 -1.38
N LYS A 512 13.70 -9.46 -0.30
CA LYS A 512 13.35 -10.88 -0.17
C LYS A 512 12.73 -11.16 1.17
N ILE A 513 11.64 -11.91 1.17
CA ILE A 513 10.96 -12.40 2.36
C ILE A 513 11.13 -13.91 2.38
N VAL A 514 11.71 -14.44 3.45
CA VAL A 514 12.01 -15.86 3.59
C VAL A 514 11.37 -16.37 4.88
N GLU A 515 10.57 -17.41 4.76
CA GLU A 515 10.03 -18.15 5.89
C GLU A 515 10.98 -19.29 6.26
N LEU A 516 11.48 -19.28 7.49
CA LEU A 516 12.38 -20.29 8.04
C LEU A 516 11.68 -21.11 9.14
N ASP A 517 12.14 -22.34 9.33
CA ASP A 517 11.72 -23.18 10.45
C ASP A 517 12.25 -22.69 11.80
N SER A 518 13.45 -22.13 11.82
CA SER A 518 14.17 -21.69 13.01
C SER A 518 15.27 -20.70 12.64
N PHE A 519 15.75 -19.95 13.63
CA PHE A 519 16.87 -19.05 13.49
C PHE A 519 17.58 -18.90 14.84
N ASP A 520 18.91 -18.83 14.82
CA ASP A 520 19.70 -18.60 16.03
C ASP A 520 19.75 -17.10 16.36
N PHE A 521 18.88 -16.65 17.26
CA PHE A 521 18.85 -15.26 17.72
C PHE A 521 20.02 -14.88 18.65
N SER A 522 20.92 -15.80 19.01
CA SER A 522 22.12 -15.47 19.76
C SER A 522 23.23 -14.86 18.89
N GLN A 523 23.17 -15.05 17.58
CA GLN A 523 24.21 -14.56 16.68
C GLN A 523 24.21 -13.04 16.58
N THR A 524 25.41 -12.47 16.54
CA THR A 524 25.65 -11.02 16.48
C THR A 524 26.00 -10.53 15.08
N GLU A 525 26.09 -11.44 14.11
CA GLU A 525 26.39 -11.14 12.71
C GLU A 525 25.72 -12.20 11.81
N LEU A 526 25.20 -11.82 10.64
CA LEU A 526 24.68 -12.81 9.67
C LEU A 526 25.80 -13.58 8.99
N GLY A 527 26.95 -12.95 8.74
CA GLY A 527 28.11 -13.58 8.09
C GLY A 527 27.74 -14.34 6.82
N SER A 528 28.04 -15.65 6.77
CA SER A 528 27.73 -16.49 5.61
C SER A 528 26.22 -16.74 5.38
N LEU A 529 25.37 -16.52 6.38
CA LEU A 529 23.91 -16.66 6.22
C LEU A 529 23.34 -15.64 5.24
N TYR A 530 23.93 -14.44 5.17
CA TYR A 530 23.51 -13.42 4.21
C TYR A 530 23.55 -13.97 2.77
N GLN A 531 24.67 -14.58 2.35
CA GLN A 531 24.76 -15.11 0.99
C GLN A 531 23.77 -16.25 0.76
N LYS A 532 23.56 -17.12 1.75
CA LYS A 532 22.54 -18.17 1.67
C LYS A 532 21.12 -17.60 1.52
N LEU A 533 20.80 -16.51 2.24
CA LEU A 533 19.53 -15.80 2.11
C LEU A 533 19.35 -15.20 0.72
N VAL A 534 20.41 -14.64 0.13
CA VAL A 534 20.40 -14.15 -1.26
C VAL A 534 20.10 -15.30 -2.23
N ASP A 535 20.83 -16.42 -2.09
CA ASP A 535 20.81 -17.54 -3.04
C ASP A 535 19.57 -18.44 -2.95
N CYS A 536 18.91 -18.49 -1.77
CA CYS A 536 17.94 -19.55 -1.47
C CYS A 536 16.66 -19.55 -2.29
#